data_AF-A0A9D5P3E7-F1
#
_entry.id   AF-A0A9D5P3E7-F1
#
_cell.length_a   1.000
_cell.length_b   1.000
_cell.length_c   1.000
_cell.angle_alpha   90.00
_cell.angle_beta   90.00
_cell.angle_gamma   90.00
#
_symmetry.space_group_name_H-M   'P 1'
#
loop_
_entity.id
_entity.type
_entity.pdbx_description
1 polymer ?
#
loop_
_entity_poly.entity_id
_entity_poly.type
_entity_poly.pdbx_seq_one_letter_code
_entity_poly.pdbx_strand_id
1 'polypeptide(L)' 'MHELKYKAMTKQEFADMVGISGRTLNRWIRRIDSELVGVGYDKNSHLLTPKIVEYLCLKFVVLP' A
#
# COMPACT_ATOMS: atom_id res chain seq x y z
N MET A 1 4.35 -16.60 -14.17
CA MET A 1 3.18 -15.86 -13.68
C MET A 1 3.31 -15.75 -12.18
N HIS A 2 3.68 -14.58 -11.64
CA HIS A 2 3.58 -14.37 -10.20
C HIS A 2 2.10 -14.21 -9.86
N GLU A 3 1.56 -15.21 -9.17
CA GLU A 3 0.23 -15.16 -8.58
C GLU A 3 0.22 -13.98 -7.59
N LEU A 4 -0.57 -12.93 -7.88
CA LEU A 4 -0.70 -11.78 -6.99
C LEU A 4 -1.38 -12.27 -5.71
N LYS A 5 -0.58 -12.63 -4.70
CA LYS A 5 -1.05 -13.12 -3.39
C LYS A 5 -1.91 -12.08 -2.64
N TYR A 6 -1.80 -10.81 -3.01
CA TYR A 6 -2.44 -9.70 -2.31
C TYR A 6 -3.75 -9.30 -2.98
N LYS A 7 -4.77 -9.00 -2.18
CA LYS A 7 -6.04 -8.47 -2.67
C LYS A 7 -5.98 -6.95 -2.78
N ALA A 8 -6.80 -6.39 -3.67
CA ALA A 8 -7.01 -4.95 -3.68
C ALA A 8 -7.71 -4.53 -2.38
N MET A 9 -7.32 -3.40 -1.81
CA MET A 9 -7.94 -2.88 -0.60
C MET A 9 -7.76 -1.37 -0.51
N THR A 10 -8.57 -0.72 0.30
CA THR A 10 -8.45 0.70 0.62
C THR A 10 -7.23 0.96 1.49
N LYS A 11 -6.79 2.22 1.55
CA LYS A 11 -5.76 2.65 2.51
C LYS A 11 -6.17 2.36 3.95
N GLN A 12 -7.46 2.45 4.27
CA GLN A 12 -7.94 2.19 5.62
C GLN A 12 -7.82 0.71 5.97
N GLU A 13 -8.28 -0.19 5.11
CA GLU A 13 -8.15 -1.64 5.30
C GLU A 13 -6.67 -2.06 5.43
N PHE A 14 -5.78 -1.48 4.64
CA PHE A 14 -4.34 -1.72 4.78
C PHE A 14 -3.82 -1.23 6.14
N ALA A 15 -4.24 -0.04 6.58
CA ALA A 15 -3.84 0.50 7.87
C ALA A 15 -4.32 -0.39 9.03
N ASP A 16 -5.56 -0.88 8.95
CA ASP A 16 -6.16 -1.77 9.94
C ASP A 16 -5.44 -3.12 9.98
N MET A 17 -5.10 -3.72 8.83
CA MET A 17 -4.33 -4.96 8.73
C MET A 17 -2.96 -4.84 9.43
N VAL A 18 -2.28 -3.71 9.25
CA VAL A 18 -0.95 -3.46 9.80
C VAL A 18 -1.00 -2.94 11.26
N GLY A 19 -2.20 -2.67 11.79
CA GLY A 19 -2.38 -2.16 13.15
C GLY A 19 -1.91 -0.71 13.34
N ILE A 20 -1.99 0.12 12.29
CA ILE A 20 -1.62 1.53 12.32
C ILE A 20 -2.78 2.44 11.98
N SER A 21 -2.71 3.71 12.39
CA SER A 21 -3.70 4.70 11.95
C SER A 21 -3.52 5.04 10.46
N GLY A 22 -4.62 5.37 9.76
CA GLY A 22 -4.56 5.90 8.40
C GLY A 22 -3.71 7.17 8.28
N ARG A 23 -3.57 7.96 9.35
CA ARG A 23 -2.65 9.11 9.41
C ARG A 23 -1.18 8.67 9.35
N THR A 24 -0.82 7.62 10.07
CA THR A 24 0.52 7.03 10.02
C THR A 24 0.81 6.50 8.62
N LEU A 25 -0.12 5.75 8.04
CA LEU A 25 0.01 5.22 6.68
C LEU A 25 0.19 6.35 5.65
N ASN A 26 -0.60 7.42 5.73
CA ASN A 26 -0.46 8.55 4.81
C ASN A 26 0.91 9.24 4.93
N ARG A 27 1.48 9.34 6.14
CA ARG A 27 2.84 9.87 6.33
C ARG A 27 3.88 8.95 5.71
N TRP A 28 3.70 7.64 5.83
CA TRP A 28 4.59 6.64 5.23
C TRP A 28 4.55 6.71 3.71
N ILE A 29 3.36 6.66 3.11
CA ILE A 29 3.15 6.79 1.66
C ILE A 29 3.78 8.08 1.12
N ARG A 30 3.58 9.22 1.79
CA ARG A 30 4.19 10.50 1.37
C ARG A 30 5.72 10.48 1.28
N ARG A 31 6.39 9.66 2.10
CA ARG A 31 7.87 9.54 2.06
C ARG A 31 8.36 8.73 0.86
N ILE A 32 7.49 7.93 0.26
CA ILE A 32 7.80 7.01 -0.84
C ILE A 32 6.91 7.28 -2.07
N ASP A 33 6.27 8.45 -2.13
CA ASP A 33 5.24 8.78 -3.14
C ASP A 33 5.80 8.69 -4.57
N SER A 34 7.02 9.19 -4.78
CA SER A 34 7.71 9.10 -6.07
C SER A 34 7.99 7.65 -6.50
N GLU A 35 8.39 6.78 -5.56
CA GLU A 35 8.59 5.36 -5.82
C GLU A 35 7.26 4.66 -6.15
N LEU A 36 6.21 5.00 -5.39
CA LEU A 36 4.87 4.47 -5.58
C LEU A 36 4.26 4.85 -6.93
N VAL A 37 4.41 6.11 -7.36
CA VAL A 37 3.96 6.56 -8.68
C VAL A 37 4.67 5.77 -9.78
N GLY A 38 5.96 5.47 -9.63
CA GLY A 38 6.73 4.64 -10.56
C GLY A 38 6.21 3.19 -10.70
N VAL A 39 5.50 2.67 -9.71
CA VAL A 39 4.89 1.33 -9.77
C VAL A 39 3.40 1.33 -10.14
N GLY A 40 2.81 2.51 -10.34
CA GLY A 40 1.42 2.70 -10.80
C GLY A 40 0.45 3.15 -9.71
N TYR A 41 0.93 3.75 -8.62
CA TYR A 41 0.07 4.34 -7.59
C TYR A 41 -0.54 5.66 -8.07
N ASP A 42 -1.86 5.80 -7.86
CA ASP A 42 -2.56 7.07 -8.02
C ASP A 42 -2.99 7.60 -6.65
N LYS A 43 -2.50 8.79 -6.30
CA LYS A 43 -2.85 9.49 -5.05
C LYS A 43 -4.35 9.82 -4.94
N ASN A 44 -5.02 10.00 -6.06
CA ASN A 44 -6.46 10.27 -6.13
C ASN A 44 -7.28 8.98 -6.05
N SER A 45 -6.65 7.81 -6.25
CA SER A 45 -7.31 6.53 -6.04
C SER A 45 -7.48 6.27 -4.54
N HIS A 46 -8.69 5.88 -4.16
CA HIS A 46 -8.99 5.37 -2.83
C HIS A 46 -8.59 3.90 -2.67
N LEU A 47 -8.29 3.20 -3.77
CA LEU A 47 -7.98 1.78 -3.82
C LEU A 47 -6.49 1.55 -4.08
N LEU A 48 -5.86 0.74 -3.22
CA LEU A 48 -4.55 0.17 -3.42
C LEU A 48 -4.73 -1.13 -4.22
N THR A 49 -4.13 -1.18 -5.41
CA THR A 49 -4.16 -2.39 -6.23
C THR A 49 -3.32 -3.49 -5.58
N PRO A 50 -3.52 -4.78 -5.93
CA PRO A 50 -2.70 -5.89 -5.44
C PRO A 50 -1.19 -5.63 -5.49
N LYS A 51 -0.71 -5.04 -6.59
CA LYS A 51 0.69 -4.70 -6.80
C LYS A 51 1.18 -3.61 -5.83
N ILE A 52 0.34 -2.63 -5.52
CA ILE A 52 0.68 -1.59 -4.54
C ILE A 52 0.68 -2.16 -3.13
N VAL A 53 -0.28 -3.02 -2.80
CA VAL A 53 -0.33 -3.70 -1.50
C VAL A 53 0.93 -4.55 -1.29
N GLU A 54 1.31 -5.36 -2.28
CA GLU A 54 2.55 -6.14 -2.26
C GLU A 54 3.77 -5.26 -2.04
N TYR A 55 3.88 -4.15 -2.79
CA TYR A 55 4.99 -3.21 -2.64
C TYR A 55 5.06 -2.60 -1.23
N LEU A 56 3.92 -2.18 -0.67
CA LEU A 56 3.86 -1.63 0.69
C LEU A 56 4.23 -2.68 1.74
N CYS A 57 3.77 -3.93 1.59
CA CYS A 57 4.14 -5.05 2.44
C CYS A 57 5.65 -5.28 2.46
N LEU A 58 6.28 -5.32 1.28
CA LEU A 58 7.73 -5.47 1.14
C LEU A 58 8.50 -4.27 1.71
N LYS A 59 8.05 -3.04 1.43
CA LYS A 59 8.74 -1.81 1.83
C LYS A 59 8.72 -1.58 3.34
N PHE A 60 7.61 -1.90 4.01
CA PHE A 60 7.45 -1.70 5.45
C PHE A 60 7.73 -2.97 6.27
N VAL A 61 8.08 -4.08 5.62
CA VAL A 61 8.31 -5.39 6.26
C VAL A 61 7.09 -5.82 7.08
N VAL A 62 5.91 -5.62 6.49
CA VAL A 62 4.62 -6.01 7.08
C VAL A 62 4.11 -7.23 6.32
N LEU A 63 3.99 -8.35 7.03
CA LEU A 63 3.44 -9.59 6.49
C LEU A 63 1.91 -9.57 6.66
N PRO A 64 1.14 -9.95 5.63
CA PRO A 64 -0.30 -10.13 5.74
C PRO A 64 -0.65 -11.32 6.64
#